data_AF-A0A966ZA92-F1
#
_entry.id   AF-A0A966ZA92-F1
#
_cell.length_a   1.000
_cell.length_b   1.000
_cell.length_c   1.000
_cell.angle_alpha   90.00
_cell.angle_beta   90.00
_cell.angle_gamma   90.00
#
_symmetry.space_group_name_H-M   'P 1'
#
loop_
_entity.id
_entity.type
_entity.pdbx_description
1 polymer ?
#
loop_
_entity_poly.entity_id
_entity_poly.type
_entity_poly.pdbx_seq_one_letter_code
_entity_poly.pdbx_strand_id
1 'polypeptide(L)'
;MSLPEPQSVTFTSLFAEIENGTIKIPQFQRDFVWSKARSAKLLDSIVKGYPIGTFILWKTNERLRSIRNLGGVALPDTPSGDAVKYVLDGQQRLTSLFVTLKGLTIERDEQREDYSQFWVDLTVSEHEEIILMESAGNVGEKTIQLNDLLSGDFAYLAGFPKELQEKIRTYKNRIESYQFSAIL
;
A
#
# COMPACT_ATOMS: atom_id res chain seq x y z
N MET A 1 -8.70 3.45 32.58
CA MET A 1 -8.71 3.04 31.16
C MET A 1 -8.36 4.28 30.35
N SER A 2 -7.28 4.26 29.57
CA SER A 2 -7.06 5.27 28.53
C SER A 2 -7.98 4.95 27.37
N LEU A 3 -8.67 5.96 26.84
CA LEU A 3 -9.43 5.79 25.60
C LEU A 3 -8.45 5.67 24.43
N PRO A 4 -8.78 4.90 23.39
CA PRO A 4 -7.97 4.84 22.17
C PRO A 4 -7.95 6.23 21.51
N GLU A 5 -6.76 6.73 21.18
CA GLU A 5 -6.61 8.02 20.48
C GLU A 5 -6.11 7.78 19.04
N PRO A 6 -6.60 8.55 18.06
CA PRO A 6 -6.11 8.49 16.71
C PRO A 6 -4.68 9.05 16.65
N GLN A 7 -3.80 8.27 16.04
CA GLN A 7 -2.41 8.61 15.78
C GLN A 7 -2.17 8.69 14.28
N SER A 8 -1.20 9.50 13.90
CA SER A 8 -0.74 9.63 12.52
C SER A 8 0.43 8.69 12.28
N VAL A 9 0.30 7.78 11.31
CA VAL A 9 1.34 6.81 10.94
C VAL A 9 1.74 7.07 9.49
N THR A 10 3.03 7.25 9.24
CA THR A 10 3.53 7.45 7.87
C THR A 10 3.40 6.17 7.05
N PHE A 11 3.30 6.33 5.74
CA PHE A 11 3.31 5.22 4.80
C PHE A 11 4.51 4.28 4.99
N THR A 12 5.71 4.87 5.06
CA THR A 12 6.96 4.14 5.26
C THR A 12 6.98 3.38 6.58
N SER A 13 6.51 3.99 7.68
CA SER A 13 6.47 3.34 9.00
C SER A 13 5.50 2.17 9.01
N LEU A 14 4.28 2.36 8.49
CA LEU A 14 3.27 1.32 8.43
C LEU A 14 3.78 0.09 7.67
N PHE A 15 4.44 0.32 6.53
CA PHE A 15 4.98 -0.76 5.71
C PHE A 15 6.18 -1.46 6.38
N ALA A 16 7.11 -0.70 6.96
CA ALA A 16 8.23 -1.27 7.71
C ALA A 16 7.77 -2.14 8.89
N GLU A 17 6.70 -1.72 9.59
CA GLU A 17 6.10 -2.50 10.67
C GLU A 17 5.42 -3.78 10.20
N ILE A 18 4.91 -3.85 8.96
CA ILE A 18 4.44 -5.11 8.37
C ILE A 18 5.63 -6.00 8.04
N GLU A 19 6.64 -5.45 7.36
CA GLU A 19 7.81 -6.20 6.90
C GLU A 19 8.63 -6.79 8.05
N ASN A 20 8.74 -6.09 9.17
CA ASN A 20 9.44 -6.59 10.36
C ASN A 20 8.56 -7.48 11.26
N GLY A 21 7.30 -7.72 10.89
CA GLY A 21 6.39 -8.59 11.64
C GLY A 21 5.79 -7.96 12.89
N THR A 22 5.87 -6.65 13.08
CA THR A 22 5.22 -5.94 14.19
C THR A 22 3.72 -5.80 13.96
N ILE A 23 3.29 -5.54 12.73
CA ILE A 23 1.87 -5.56 12.32
C ILE A 23 1.53 -6.94 11.77
N LYS A 24 0.47 -7.56 12.30
CA LYS A 24 -0.02 -8.88 11.86
C LYS A 24 -1.53 -8.89 11.67
N ILE A 25 -2.01 -9.78 10.80
CA ILE A 25 -3.44 -10.01 10.60
C ILE A 25 -3.85 -11.28 11.38
N PRO A 26 -4.79 -11.19 12.34
CA PRO A 26 -5.30 -12.36 13.04
C PRO A 26 -6.03 -13.36 12.12
N GLN A 27 -5.97 -14.67 12.43
CA GLN A 27 -6.62 -15.70 11.61
C GLN A 27 -8.15 -15.57 11.54
N PHE A 28 -8.81 -15.06 12.58
CA PHE A 28 -10.28 -14.90 12.59
C PHE A 28 -10.79 -13.84 11.60
N GLN A 29 -9.91 -12.99 11.07
CA GLN A 29 -10.27 -12.02 10.03
C GLN A 29 -10.65 -12.74 8.72
N ARG A 30 -11.44 -12.07 7.87
CA ARG A 30 -11.85 -12.63 6.57
C ARG A 30 -10.65 -12.71 5.62
N ASP A 31 -10.75 -13.58 4.62
CA ASP A 31 -9.75 -13.65 3.56
C ASP A 31 -9.67 -12.34 2.77
N PHE A 32 -8.53 -12.12 2.12
CA PHE A 32 -8.36 -10.98 1.22
C PHE A 32 -9.24 -11.20 -0.02
N VAL A 33 -10.19 -10.29 -0.27
CA VAL A 33 -11.21 -10.42 -1.33
C VAL A 33 -11.28 -9.20 -2.26
N TRP A 34 -10.47 -8.17 -2.04
CA TRP A 34 -10.42 -7.04 -2.97
C TRP A 34 -9.79 -7.46 -4.29
N SER A 35 -10.43 -7.08 -5.40
CA SER A 35 -9.89 -7.23 -6.75
C SER A 35 -8.84 -6.15 -7.05
N LYS A 36 -8.05 -6.36 -8.10
CA LYS A 36 -7.09 -5.37 -8.60
C LYS A 36 -7.72 -3.99 -8.84
N ALA A 37 -8.95 -3.95 -9.36
CA ALA A 37 -9.70 -2.71 -9.60
C ALA A 37 -10.03 -1.94 -8.32
N ARG A 38 -10.35 -2.64 -7.22
CA ARG A 38 -10.62 -1.98 -5.95
C ARG A 38 -9.34 -1.45 -5.31
N SER A 39 -8.23 -2.16 -5.49
CA SER A 39 -6.91 -1.70 -5.08
C SER A 39 -6.43 -0.50 -5.90
N ALA A 40 -6.70 -0.46 -7.21
CA ALA A 40 -6.43 0.71 -8.06
C ALA A 40 -7.10 1.98 -7.52
N LYS A 41 -8.39 1.91 -7.15
CA LYS A 41 -9.12 3.05 -6.58
C LYS A 41 -8.57 3.53 -5.24
N LEU A 42 -8.05 2.62 -4.42
CA LEU A 42 -7.37 2.96 -3.17
C LEU A 42 -6.07 3.72 -3.45
N LEU A 43 -5.26 3.21 -4.37
CA LEU A 43 -4.00 3.84 -4.77
C LEU A 43 -4.25 5.22 -5.39
N ASP A 44 -5.27 5.33 -6.22
CA ASP A 44 -5.71 6.58 -6.84
C ASP A 44 -6.07 7.64 -5.79
N SER A 45 -6.82 7.22 -4.76
CA SER A 45 -7.13 8.10 -3.61
C SER A 45 -5.86 8.58 -2.89
N ILE A 46 -4.87 7.71 -2.70
CA ILE A 46 -3.60 8.08 -2.05
C ILE A 46 -2.79 9.06 -2.92
N VAL A 47 -2.68 8.80 -4.22
CA VAL A 47 -1.96 9.67 -5.15
C VAL A 47 -2.60 11.06 -5.25
N LYS A 48 -3.93 11.13 -5.14
CA LYS A 48 -4.69 12.39 -5.08
C LYS A 48 -4.64 13.07 -3.71
N GLY A 49 -4.14 12.40 -2.67
CA GLY A 49 -4.12 12.91 -1.30
C GLY A 49 -5.49 12.88 -0.61
N TYR A 50 -6.41 12.03 -1.06
CA TYR A 50 -7.72 11.85 -0.44
C TYR A 50 -7.66 10.92 0.78
N PRO A 51 -8.45 11.19 1.83
CA PRO A 51 -8.47 10.36 3.03
C PRO A 51 -9.06 8.97 2.75
N ILE A 52 -8.30 7.91 3.01
CA ILE A 52 -8.72 6.51 2.77
C ILE A 52 -9.37 5.80 3.98
N GLY A 53 -9.67 6.54 5.06
CA GLY A 53 -10.19 6.03 6.34
C GLY A 53 -9.11 5.55 7.31
N THR A 54 -9.51 5.26 8.55
CA THR A 54 -8.62 4.91 9.67
C THR A 54 -8.32 3.41 9.74
N PHE A 55 -7.12 3.03 10.21
CA PHE A 55 -6.79 1.66 10.62
C PHE A 55 -7.06 1.48 12.11
N ILE A 56 -7.66 0.35 12.50
CA ILE A 56 -7.83 0.00 13.91
C ILE A 56 -6.86 -1.13 14.21
N LEU A 57 -5.94 -0.87 15.13
CA LEU A 57 -4.87 -1.77 15.52
C LEU A 57 -5.01 -2.08 17.01
N TRP A 58 -4.79 -3.33 17.40
CA TRP A 58 -4.73 -3.73 18.79
C TRP A 58 -3.28 -4.02 19.18
N LYS A 59 -2.69 -3.16 20.00
CA LYS A 59 -1.33 -3.34 20.51
C LYS A 59 -1.32 -4.21 21.76
N THR A 60 -0.56 -5.31 21.74
CA THR A 60 -0.45 -6.24 22.87
C THR A 60 0.93 -6.89 22.94
N ASN A 61 1.34 -7.34 24.13
CA ASN A 61 2.51 -8.19 24.30
C ASN A 61 2.19 -9.68 24.06
N GLU A 62 0.89 -10.03 24.07
CA GLU A 62 0.45 -11.40 23.86
C GLU A 62 0.51 -11.80 22.38
N ARG A 63 1.14 -12.95 22.11
CA ARG A 63 1.22 -13.49 20.75
C ARG A 63 0.03 -14.41 20.48
N LEU A 64 -0.82 -14.03 19.55
CA LEU A 64 -1.80 -14.94 18.97
C LEU A 64 -1.09 -16.09 18.26
N ARG A 65 -1.56 -17.32 18.52
CA ARG A 65 -1.01 -18.55 17.94
C ARG A 65 -1.23 -18.64 16.43
N SER A 66 -2.28 -18.00 15.94
CA SER A 66 -2.67 -18.07 14.54
C SER A 66 -2.74 -16.71 13.90
N ILE A 67 -1.87 -16.52 12.91
CA ILE A 67 -1.76 -15.31 12.10
C ILE A 67 -1.94 -15.67 10.62
N ARG A 68 -2.38 -14.72 9.81
CA ARG A 68 -2.49 -14.88 8.35
C ARG A 68 -1.23 -14.41 7.66
N ASN A 69 -0.91 -15.07 6.56
CA ASN A 69 -0.01 -14.55 5.55
C ASN A 69 -0.62 -13.32 4.90
N LEU A 70 0.22 -12.38 4.48
CA LEU A 70 -0.20 -11.14 3.87
C LEU A 70 0.13 -11.21 2.38
N GLY A 71 -0.91 -11.42 1.56
CA GLY A 71 -0.73 -11.63 0.12
C GLY A 71 0.05 -12.89 -0.24
N GLY A 72 -0.12 -13.98 0.51
CA GLY A 72 0.63 -15.22 0.30
C GLY A 72 2.02 -15.26 0.94
N VAL A 73 2.54 -14.12 1.41
CA VAL A 73 3.85 -14.04 2.08
C VAL A 73 3.71 -14.27 3.58
N ALA A 74 4.53 -15.19 4.10
CA ALA A 74 4.69 -15.38 5.53
C ALA A 74 5.46 -14.20 6.13
N LEU A 75 4.84 -13.49 7.07
CA LEU A 75 5.50 -12.39 7.79
C LEU A 75 6.45 -12.95 8.84
N PRO A 76 7.60 -12.30 9.10
CA PRO A 76 8.52 -12.75 10.13
C PRO A 76 7.91 -12.67 11.53
N ASP A 77 8.60 -13.29 12.49
CA ASP A 77 8.23 -13.18 13.89
C ASP A 77 8.51 -11.78 14.42
N THR A 78 7.60 -11.30 15.28
CA THR A 78 7.77 -10.00 15.94
C THR A 78 9.04 -10.07 16.81
N PRO A 79 9.95 -9.09 16.71
CA PRO A 79 11.17 -9.08 17.51
C PRO A 79 10.92 -9.28 19.01
N SER A 80 11.86 -9.93 19.68
CA SER A 80 11.75 -10.18 21.12
C SER A 80 11.76 -8.86 21.89
N GLY A 81 10.80 -8.70 22.80
CA GLY A 81 10.65 -7.47 23.59
C GLY A 81 9.68 -6.44 22.98
N ASP A 82 9.35 -6.57 21.69
CA ASP A 82 8.41 -5.65 21.03
C ASP A 82 6.95 -6.07 21.23
N ALA A 83 6.05 -5.10 21.28
CA ALA A 83 4.61 -5.34 21.24
C ALA A 83 4.15 -5.64 19.81
N VAL A 84 3.27 -6.62 19.64
CA VAL A 84 2.62 -6.90 18.36
C VAL A 84 1.38 -6.02 18.19
N LYS A 85 1.11 -5.59 16.96
CA LYS A 85 -0.08 -4.82 16.57
C LYS A 85 -0.96 -5.69 15.66
N TYR A 86 -2.14 -6.04 16.12
CA TYR A 86 -3.09 -6.83 15.34
C TYR A 86 -4.08 -5.94 14.60
N VAL A 87 -4.27 -6.19 13.30
CA VAL A 87 -5.24 -5.45 12.49
C VAL A 87 -6.66 -5.88 12.83
N LEU A 88 -7.45 -4.97 13.40
CA LEU A 88 -8.87 -5.15 13.71
C LEU A 88 -9.76 -4.63 12.57
N ASP A 89 -9.40 -3.51 11.97
CA ASP A 89 -10.06 -2.94 10.78
C ASP A 89 -9.04 -2.39 9.78
N GLY A 90 -9.44 -2.38 8.50
CA GLY A 90 -8.62 -1.90 7.38
C GLY A 90 -7.73 -2.96 6.75
N GLN A 91 -7.87 -4.23 7.12
CA GLN A 91 -7.09 -5.36 6.56
C GLN A 91 -7.04 -5.36 5.03
N GLN A 92 -8.17 -5.17 4.35
CA GLN A 92 -8.22 -5.23 2.88
C GLN A 92 -7.44 -4.09 2.23
N ARG A 93 -7.49 -2.89 2.84
CA ARG A 93 -6.69 -1.72 2.43
C ARG A 93 -5.21 -1.99 2.65
N LEU A 94 -4.85 -2.42 3.86
CA LEU A 94 -3.47 -2.75 4.23
C LEU A 94 -2.87 -3.82 3.32
N THR A 95 -3.62 -4.89 3.06
CA THR A 95 -3.18 -5.97 2.17
C THR A 95 -3.00 -5.47 0.75
N SER A 96 -3.94 -4.67 0.21
CA SER A 96 -3.82 -4.08 -1.13
C SER A 96 -2.57 -3.24 -1.30
N LEU A 97 -2.24 -2.39 -0.31
CA LEU A 97 -1.03 -1.58 -0.34
C LEU A 97 0.21 -2.46 -0.31
N PHE A 98 0.25 -3.45 0.57
CA PHE A 98 1.41 -4.32 0.69
C PHE A 98 1.68 -5.15 -0.56
N VAL A 99 0.66 -5.81 -1.12
CA VAL A 99 0.84 -6.66 -2.30
C VAL A 99 1.24 -5.86 -3.52
N THR A 100 0.76 -4.62 -3.62
CA THR A 100 1.13 -3.70 -4.70
C THR A 100 2.60 -3.31 -4.59
N LEU A 101 3.03 -2.81 -3.43
CA LEU A 101 4.40 -2.38 -3.17
C LEU A 101 5.41 -3.51 -3.35
N LYS A 102 5.05 -4.72 -2.92
CA LYS A 102 5.89 -5.91 -3.08
C LYS A 102 5.82 -6.51 -4.49
N GLY A 103 4.93 -6.02 -5.36
CA GLY A 103 4.72 -6.57 -6.69
C GLY A 103 4.30 -8.04 -6.68
N LEU A 104 3.43 -8.42 -5.75
CA LEU A 104 3.02 -9.81 -5.56
C LEU A 104 1.89 -10.19 -6.52
N THR A 105 1.87 -11.46 -6.90
CA THR A 105 0.72 -12.06 -7.57
C THR A 105 -0.14 -12.78 -6.57
N ILE A 106 -1.45 -12.53 -6.59
CA ILE A 106 -2.41 -13.22 -5.73
C ILE A 106 -3.18 -14.22 -6.58
N GLU A 107 -3.16 -15.47 -6.12
CA GLU A 107 -3.91 -16.57 -6.71
C GLU A 107 -5.17 -16.81 -5.86
N ARG A 108 -6.34 -16.76 -6.51
CA ARG A 108 -7.64 -17.07 -5.89
C ARG A 108 -8.44 -17.90 -6.86
N ASP A 109 -8.85 -19.08 -6.43
CA ASP A 109 -9.54 -20.05 -7.29
C ASP A 109 -8.73 -20.27 -8.59
N GLU A 110 -9.34 -20.02 -9.75
CA GLU A 110 -8.71 -20.10 -11.08
C GLU A 110 -8.23 -18.73 -11.60
N GLN A 111 -8.27 -17.68 -10.77
CA GLN A 111 -7.86 -16.33 -11.15
C GLN A 111 -6.50 -15.97 -10.53
N ARG A 112 -5.63 -15.41 -11.38
CA ARG A 112 -4.31 -14.93 -11.02
C ARG A 112 -4.23 -13.42 -11.29
N GLU A 113 -4.20 -12.62 -10.22
CA GLU A 113 -4.12 -11.16 -10.31
C GLU A 113 -2.71 -10.68 -9.94
N ASP A 114 -2.02 -10.05 -10.89
CA ASP A 114 -0.70 -9.45 -10.67
C ASP A 114 -0.83 -8.01 -10.16
N TYR A 115 -0.44 -7.78 -8.91
CA TYR A 115 -0.47 -6.46 -8.27
C TYR A 115 0.79 -5.63 -8.50
N SER A 116 1.79 -6.14 -9.22
CA SER A 116 2.90 -5.30 -9.71
C SER A 116 2.48 -4.39 -10.87
N GLN A 117 1.38 -4.74 -11.53
CA GLN A 117 0.90 -4.12 -12.75
C GLN A 117 -0.07 -2.96 -12.46
N PHE A 118 0.47 -1.88 -11.90
CA PHE A 118 -0.21 -0.59 -11.83
C PHE A 118 0.66 0.49 -12.48
N TRP A 119 0.02 1.40 -13.22
CA TRP A 119 0.67 2.53 -13.86
C TRP A 119 0.03 3.83 -13.40
N VAL A 120 0.83 4.89 -13.40
CA VAL A 120 0.41 6.25 -13.07
C VAL A 120 0.38 7.03 -14.38
N ASP A 121 -0.79 7.53 -14.76
CA ASP A 121 -0.94 8.44 -15.89
C ASP A 121 -0.52 9.85 -15.48
N LEU A 122 0.53 10.35 -16.12
CA LEU A 122 1.10 11.66 -15.83
C LEU A 122 0.43 12.77 -16.65
N THR A 123 -0.46 12.44 -17.59
CA THR A 123 -1.05 13.40 -18.51
C THR A 123 -2.41 13.91 -18.05
N VAL A 124 -3.16 13.08 -17.35
CA VAL A 124 -4.50 13.42 -16.83
C VAL A 124 -4.47 14.42 -15.67
N SER A 125 -5.62 15.05 -15.43
CA SER A 125 -5.81 15.94 -14.28
C SER A 125 -6.06 15.15 -12.99
N GLU A 126 -5.95 15.80 -11.83
CA GLU A 126 -6.16 15.15 -10.53
C GLU A 126 -7.61 14.72 -10.27
N HIS A 127 -8.54 15.15 -11.13
CA HIS A 127 -9.96 14.79 -11.04
C HIS A 127 -10.30 13.51 -11.82
N GLU A 128 -9.38 13.03 -12.66
CA GLU A 128 -9.53 11.82 -13.47
C GLU A 128 -8.84 10.63 -12.83
N GLU A 129 -9.07 9.40 -13.31
CA GLU A 129 -8.38 8.21 -12.81
C GLU A 129 -6.89 8.26 -13.19
N ILE A 130 -6.02 8.38 -12.19
CA ILE A 130 -4.57 8.47 -12.36
C ILE A 130 -3.97 7.06 -12.40
N ILE A 131 -4.52 6.13 -11.60
CA ILE A 131 -4.03 4.75 -11.53
C ILE A 131 -4.69 3.88 -12.59
N LEU A 132 -3.87 3.34 -13.48
CA LEU A 132 -4.23 2.39 -14.52
C LEU A 132 -3.84 0.98 -14.12
N MET A 133 -4.66 -0.01 -14.50
CA MET A 133 -4.40 -1.44 -14.25
C MET A 133 -3.73 -2.16 -15.43
N GLU A 134 -3.56 -1.45 -16.54
CA GLU A 134 -2.96 -1.94 -17.77
C GLU A 134 -1.98 -0.88 -18.28
N SER A 135 -0.94 -1.33 -18.96
CA SER A 135 0.00 -0.44 -19.62
C SER A 135 -0.72 0.29 -20.75
N ALA A 136 -0.88 1.60 -20.63
CA ALA A 136 -1.09 2.43 -21.81
C ALA A 136 0.20 2.36 -22.63
N GLY A 137 0.13 2.12 -23.94
CA GLY A 137 1.28 1.83 -24.83
C GLY A 137 2.37 2.91 -24.95
N ASN A 138 2.47 3.85 -24.01
CA ASN A 138 3.42 4.95 -23.91
C ASN A 138 4.12 4.98 -22.52
N VAL A 139 4.53 3.81 -22.00
CA VAL A 139 5.30 3.70 -20.74
C VAL A 139 6.67 4.34 -20.92
N GLY A 140 7.09 5.17 -19.97
CA GLY A 140 8.34 5.94 -20.06
C GLY A 140 8.19 7.31 -20.74
N GLU A 141 7.04 7.58 -21.36
CA GLU A 141 6.75 8.87 -22.00
C GLU A 141 5.60 9.61 -21.34
N LYS A 142 4.50 8.90 -21.07
CA LYS A 142 3.25 9.45 -20.51
C LYS A 142 2.80 8.75 -19.24
N THR A 143 3.22 7.50 -19.08
CA THR A 143 2.89 6.68 -17.92
C THR A 143 4.16 6.13 -17.29
N ILE A 144 4.11 5.90 -15.98
CA ILE A 144 5.20 5.30 -15.20
C ILE A 144 4.61 4.15 -14.37
N GLN A 145 5.32 3.03 -14.25
CA GLN A 145 4.87 1.96 -13.36
C GLN A 145 4.92 2.46 -11.91
N LEU A 146 3.93 2.10 -11.10
CA LEU A 146 3.83 2.58 -9.72
C LEU A 146 5.07 2.19 -8.89
N ASN A 147 5.60 0.99 -9.10
CA ASN A 147 6.82 0.56 -8.42
C ASN A 147 8.02 1.41 -8.86
N ASP A 148 8.17 1.68 -10.16
CA ASP A 148 9.23 2.55 -10.66
C ASP A 148 9.09 4.01 -10.18
N LEU A 149 7.87 4.50 -9.95
CA LEU A 149 7.67 5.81 -9.33
C LEU A 149 8.27 5.86 -7.91
N LEU A 150 8.10 4.78 -7.15
CA LEU A 150 8.53 4.68 -5.75
C LEU A 150 10.01 4.33 -5.62
N SER A 151 10.48 3.29 -6.33
CA SER A 151 11.84 2.77 -6.23
C SER A 151 12.79 3.25 -7.32
N GLY A 152 12.29 3.90 -8.39
CA GLY A 152 13.11 4.35 -9.51
C GLY A 152 14.17 5.34 -9.08
N ASP A 153 15.37 5.16 -9.63
CA ASP A 153 16.49 6.07 -9.37
C ASP A 153 16.29 7.42 -10.07
N PHE A 154 17.12 8.39 -9.68
CA PHE A 154 17.03 9.75 -10.21
C PHE A 154 17.24 9.80 -11.73
N ALA A 155 18.13 8.98 -12.29
CA ALA A 155 18.44 9.01 -13.71
C ALA A 155 17.27 8.51 -14.56
N TYR A 156 16.60 7.44 -14.11
CA TYR A 156 15.38 6.93 -14.72
C TYR A 156 14.27 7.98 -14.70
N LEU A 157 13.99 8.58 -13.53
CA LEU A 157 12.93 9.59 -13.39
C LEU A 157 13.23 10.87 -14.18
N ALA A 158 14.51 11.26 -14.29
CA ALA A 158 14.95 12.40 -15.09
C ALA A 158 14.84 12.17 -16.60
N GLY A 159 14.68 10.91 -17.04
CA GLY A 159 14.46 10.56 -18.44
C GLY A 159 13.09 10.98 -18.99
N PHE A 160 12.12 11.27 -18.12
CA PHE A 160 10.79 11.73 -18.52
C PHE A 160 10.81 13.19 -19.02
N PRO A 161 9.84 13.60 -19.87
CA PRO A 161 9.69 14.98 -20.29
C PRO A 161 9.63 15.95 -19.11
N LYS A 162 10.30 17.11 -19.22
CA LYS A 162 10.40 18.11 -18.13
C LYS A 162 9.05 18.51 -17.54
N GLU A 163 8.02 18.61 -18.38
CA GLU A 163 6.65 18.95 -17.99
C GLU A 163 6.02 17.92 -17.04
N LEU A 164 6.43 16.64 -17.13
CA LEU A 164 5.91 15.55 -16.32
C LEU A 164 6.75 15.28 -15.06
N GLN A 165 8.01 15.71 -15.03
CA GLN A 165 8.91 15.51 -13.88
C GLN A 165 8.34 16.12 -12.59
N GLU A 166 7.66 17.26 -12.69
CA GLU A 166 6.99 17.90 -11.56
C GLU A 166 5.82 17.05 -11.01
N LYS A 167 5.03 16.43 -11.89
CA LYS A 167 3.97 15.50 -11.49
C LYS A 167 4.52 14.23 -10.86
N ILE A 168 5.58 13.65 -11.44
CA ILE A 168 6.30 12.50 -10.86
C ILE A 168 6.74 12.82 -9.44
N ARG A 169 7.43 13.95 -9.23
CA ARG A 169 7.86 14.38 -7.90
C ARG A 169 6.68 14.57 -6.95
N THR A 170 5.60 15.18 -7.43
CA THR A 170 4.40 15.44 -6.63
C THR A 170 3.73 14.15 -6.19
N TYR A 171 3.50 13.21 -7.10
CA TYR A 171 2.85 11.93 -6.80
C TYR A 171 3.72 11.05 -5.91
N LYS A 172 5.04 10.99 -6.17
CA LYS A 172 5.98 10.29 -5.29
C LYS A 172 5.92 10.83 -3.87
N ASN A 173 6.05 12.14 -3.71
CA ASN A 173 6.02 12.80 -2.41
C ASN A 173 4.67 12.56 -1.69
N ARG A 174 3.54 12.62 -2.40
CA ARG A 174 2.23 12.35 -1.80
C ARG A 174 2.11 10.94 -1.26
N ILE A 175 2.60 9.93 -1.98
CA ILE A 175 2.58 8.54 -1.49
C ILE A 175 3.50 8.38 -0.27
N GLU A 176 4.76 8.81 -0.38
CA GLU A 176 5.77 8.61 0.66
C GLU A 176 5.46 9.39 1.96
N SER A 177 4.90 10.59 1.82
CA SER A 177 4.51 11.43 2.96
C SER A 177 3.09 11.16 3.46
N TYR A 178 2.35 10.25 2.82
CA TYR A 178 0.96 9.98 3.17
C TYR A 178 0.86 9.58 4.65
N GLN A 179 -0.04 10.27 5.36
CA GLN A 179 -0.30 10.07 6.78
C GLN A 179 -1.57 9.24 6.94
N PHE A 180 -1.42 7.99 7.38
CA PHE A 180 -2.54 7.14 7.75
C PHE A 180 -3.02 7.47 9.16
N SER A 181 -4.33 7.62 9.32
CA SER A 181 -4.94 7.63 10.65
C SER A 181 -4.96 6.19 11.18
N ALA A 182 -4.43 5.96 12.38
CA ALA A 182 -4.47 4.67 13.07
C ALA A 182 -4.93 4.84 14.53
N ILE A 183 -5.81 3.98 15.01
CA ILE A 183 -6.21 3.91 16.43
C ILE A 183 -5.53 2.68 17.02
N LEU A 184 -4.89 2.85 18.19
CA LEU A 184 -4.13 1.81 18.92
C LEU A 184 -4.76 1.44 20.26
#